data_AF-A0A7V2ELJ0-F1
#
_entry.id   AF-A0A7V2ELJ0-F1
#
_cell.length_a   1.000
_cell.length_b   1.000
_cell.length_c   1.000
_cell.angle_alpha   90.00
_cell.angle_beta   90.00
_cell.angle_gamma   90.00
#
_symmetry.space_group_name_H-M   'P 1'
#
loop_
_entity.id
_entity.type
_entity.pdbx_description
1 polymer ?
#
loop_
_entity_poly.entity_id
_entity_poly.type
_entity_poly.pdbx_seq_one_letter_code
_entity_poly.pdbx_strand_id
1 'polypeptide(L)'
;MINIMEKLLIRLVERGDKIVIGLSGGPDSVFLAHFLNSLKKEKSLDLCLAHLNYKLRGRDSDLDEQFCRELAGRLDLPLEVEIADLSGLKDTPGNIQSEARQRRMRFYESVARKYDCNKIALGHTLDDNIETILGNIFRGCGLAGLSGMRPWFGNIIRPLLDTAKADILLYLNKNKIAYRIDASNLQSDYTRNKIRNIILPKIVDQINPGVYEAVNRLSWLAAEAHEYFEKFSDSFLDRHSSYSLQNNIIIPLAEFTALDKILKRHILKRSIEKLSGNERDIAAFDIIDSALNIYETPTGTRADLGGGLMIEKASESLVIFRPVGRIEPTFVTIPGKSILQSFNLMLNSEVGSVAPEVRHLKDNFKVILDYDKLKGELEVRQFREGEYFRPLGMMKPKKLSDFFIDRKVPRALRMEIPLLLCSGEIAWVIGEEISEQFKLDRTTRQAVKLWVEKVVRDGK
;
A
#
# COMPACT_ATOMS: atom_id res chain seq x y z
N MET A 1 15.36 -20.07 -30.16
CA MET A 1 15.42 -20.00 -28.68
C MET A 1 15.89 -18.63 -28.20
N ILE A 2 17.07 -18.13 -28.60
CA ILE A 2 17.58 -16.79 -28.19
C ILE A 2 16.61 -15.63 -28.54
N ASN A 3 15.97 -15.69 -29.72
CA ASN A 3 15.12 -14.61 -30.25
C ASN A 3 13.72 -14.46 -29.58
N ILE A 4 13.29 -15.43 -28.73
CA ILE A 4 12.04 -15.35 -27.95
C ILE A 4 12.33 -14.85 -26.54
N MET A 5 13.46 -15.26 -25.95
CA MET A 5 13.88 -14.79 -24.63
C MET A 5 14.19 -13.27 -24.64
N GLU A 6 14.73 -12.73 -25.73
CA GLU A 6 15.10 -11.30 -25.81
C GLU A 6 13.92 -10.32 -25.65
N LYS A 7 12.70 -10.66 -26.09
CA LYS A 7 11.61 -9.66 -26.21
C LYS A 7 11.05 -9.13 -24.89
N LEU A 8 11.02 -9.93 -23.83
CA LEU A 8 10.57 -9.51 -22.50
C LEU A 8 11.75 -9.03 -21.61
N LEU A 9 12.92 -9.63 -21.83
CA LEU A 9 14.16 -9.35 -21.10
C LEU A 9 14.79 -7.99 -21.42
N ILE A 10 14.66 -7.50 -22.66
CA ILE A 10 15.15 -6.17 -23.06
C ILE A 10 14.49 -5.03 -22.27
N ARG A 11 13.29 -5.25 -21.68
CA ARG A 11 12.54 -4.23 -20.94
C ARG A 11 12.87 -4.13 -19.45
N LEU A 12 13.40 -5.19 -18.83
CA LEU A 12 13.70 -5.19 -17.38
C LEU A 12 15.13 -4.74 -17.07
N VAL A 13 16.04 -4.94 -18.02
CA VAL A 13 17.46 -4.59 -17.91
C VAL A 13 17.80 -3.50 -18.92
N GLU A 14 18.18 -2.35 -18.39
CA GLU A 14 18.54 -1.14 -19.12
C GLU A 14 20.05 -0.98 -19.20
N ARG A 15 20.50 -0.08 -20.08
CA ARG A 15 21.93 0.18 -20.25
C ARG A 15 22.49 0.86 -19.00
N GLY A 16 23.61 0.36 -18.47
CA GLY A 16 24.26 0.93 -17.28
C GLY A 16 23.67 0.45 -15.94
N ASP A 17 22.75 -0.51 -15.95
CA ASP A 17 22.25 -1.11 -14.72
C ASP A 17 23.36 -1.80 -13.92
N LYS A 18 23.25 -1.70 -12.60
CA LYS A 18 24.09 -2.38 -11.62
C LYS A 18 23.25 -3.40 -10.87
N ILE A 19 23.51 -4.69 -11.07
CA ILE A 19 22.58 -5.76 -10.71
C ILE A 19 23.23 -6.75 -9.75
N VAL A 20 22.58 -6.97 -8.60
CA VAL A 20 22.87 -8.12 -7.73
C VAL A 20 22.11 -9.34 -8.23
N ILE A 21 22.79 -10.45 -8.47
CA ILE A 21 22.19 -11.71 -8.90
C ILE A 21 22.19 -12.68 -7.71
N GLY A 22 21.01 -13.10 -7.28
CA GLY A 22 20.87 -14.13 -6.25
C GLY A 22 21.30 -15.51 -6.78
N LEU A 23 22.43 -16.03 -6.32
CA LEU A 23 23.03 -17.27 -6.79
C LEU A 23 22.88 -18.37 -5.73
N SER A 24 22.02 -19.36 -5.97
CA SER A 24 21.86 -20.52 -5.09
C SER A 24 22.73 -21.71 -5.47
N GLY A 25 23.35 -21.69 -6.65
CA GLY A 25 24.05 -22.83 -7.24
C GLY A 25 23.14 -23.78 -8.02
N GLY A 26 21.81 -23.58 -7.94
CA GLY A 26 20.82 -24.33 -8.71
C GLY A 26 20.76 -23.91 -10.19
N PRO A 27 20.17 -24.74 -11.07
CA PRO A 27 20.16 -24.53 -12.52
C PRO A 27 19.60 -23.16 -12.92
N ASP A 28 18.50 -22.74 -12.30
CA ASP A 28 17.81 -21.49 -12.65
C ASP A 28 18.69 -20.25 -12.33
N SER A 29 19.36 -20.27 -11.17
CA SER A 29 20.26 -19.18 -10.75
C SER A 29 21.58 -19.16 -11.55
N VAL A 30 22.09 -20.33 -11.92
CA VAL A 30 23.29 -20.47 -12.76
C VAL A 30 23.00 -19.96 -14.16
N PHE A 31 21.88 -20.36 -14.75
CA PHE A 31 21.44 -19.87 -16.04
C PHE A 31 21.25 -18.35 -16.02
N LEU A 32 20.58 -17.80 -14.99
CA LEU A 32 20.41 -16.35 -14.84
C LEU A 32 21.76 -15.61 -14.82
N ALA A 33 22.73 -16.12 -14.06
CA ALA A 33 24.07 -15.53 -13.98
C ALA A 33 24.78 -15.54 -15.34
N HIS A 34 24.78 -16.68 -16.05
CA HIS A 34 25.36 -16.78 -17.39
C HIS A 34 24.64 -15.86 -18.39
N PHE A 35 23.32 -15.81 -18.34
CA PHE A 35 22.50 -15.03 -19.23
C PHE A 35 22.73 -13.52 -19.04
N LEU A 36 22.73 -13.01 -17.81
CA LEU A 36 23.02 -11.59 -17.58
C LEU A 36 24.48 -11.25 -17.91
N ASN A 37 25.42 -12.17 -17.66
CA ASN A 37 26.82 -11.95 -18.02
C ASN A 37 27.04 -11.87 -19.53
N SER A 38 26.26 -12.60 -20.35
CA SER A 38 26.37 -12.49 -21.81
C SER A 38 25.94 -11.12 -22.33
N LEU A 39 25.01 -10.46 -21.64
CA LEU A 39 24.55 -9.09 -21.95
C LEU A 39 25.43 -7.99 -21.35
N LYS A 40 26.40 -8.35 -20.48
CA LYS A 40 27.23 -7.40 -19.72
C LYS A 40 27.91 -6.37 -20.63
N LYS A 41 28.52 -6.82 -21.73
CA LYS A 41 29.23 -5.93 -22.67
C LYS A 41 28.28 -5.06 -23.48
N GLU A 42 27.24 -5.66 -24.05
CA GLU A 42 26.27 -4.99 -24.92
C GLU A 42 25.52 -3.87 -24.19
N LYS A 43 25.02 -4.17 -22.98
CA LYS A 43 24.24 -3.22 -22.16
C LYS A 43 25.08 -2.46 -21.14
N SER A 44 26.41 -2.61 -21.15
CA SER A 44 27.31 -1.93 -20.20
C SER A 44 26.89 -2.18 -18.73
N LEU A 45 26.57 -3.44 -18.40
CA LEU A 45 26.06 -3.81 -17.08
C LEU A 45 27.21 -3.98 -16.08
N ASP A 46 26.93 -3.64 -14.82
CA ASP A 46 27.76 -4.06 -13.69
C ASP A 46 27.02 -5.16 -12.91
N LEU A 47 27.69 -6.27 -12.63
CA LEU A 47 27.05 -7.47 -12.09
C LEU A 47 27.80 -7.94 -10.85
N CYS A 48 27.06 -8.22 -9.78
CA CYS A 48 27.58 -8.85 -8.58
C CYS A 48 26.75 -10.08 -8.23
N LEU A 49 27.41 -11.15 -7.79
CA LEU A 49 26.77 -12.38 -7.33
C LEU A 49 26.59 -12.33 -5.82
N ALA A 50 25.47 -12.86 -5.32
CA ALA A 50 25.20 -12.97 -3.89
C ALA A 50 24.70 -14.37 -3.55
N HIS A 51 25.44 -15.09 -2.70
CA HIS A 51 25.10 -16.43 -2.22
C HIS A 51 24.83 -16.43 -0.71
N LEU A 52 23.73 -17.05 -0.29
CA LEU A 52 23.40 -17.23 1.12
C LEU A 52 23.50 -18.71 1.49
N ASN A 53 24.43 -19.04 2.39
CA ASN A 53 24.63 -20.40 2.88
C ASN A 53 23.86 -20.58 4.20
N TYR A 54 22.79 -21.39 4.19
CA TYR A 54 21.93 -21.58 5.36
C TYR A 54 22.46 -22.59 6.40
N LYS A 55 23.58 -23.29 6.10
CA LYS A 55 24.14 -24.39 6.91
C LYS A 55 23.18 -25.55 7.25
N LEU A 56 22.01 -25.61 6.62
CA LEU A 56 20.98 -26.61 6.91
C LEU A 56 21.39 -28.05 6.55
N ARG A 57 22.39 -28.23 5.67
CA ARG A 57 22.79 -29.56 5.16
C ARG A 57 24.26 -29.92 5.43
N GLY A 58 24.90 -29.22 6.36
CA GLY A 58 26.33 -29.41 6.63
C GLY A 58 27.17 -29.34 5.35
N ARG A 59 27.91 -30.43 5.06
CA ARG A 59 28.88 -30.52 3.96
C ARG A 59 28.31 -30.21 2.57
N ASP A 60 27.03 -30.50 2.31
CA ASP A 60 26.42 -30.17 1.01
C ASP A 60 26.27 -28.67 0.82
N SER A 61 26.03 -27.92 1.89
CA SER A 61 25.92 -26.45 1.82
C SER A 61 27.30 -25.82 1.57
N ASP A 62 28.36 -26.39 2.15
CA ASP A 62 29.74 -25.93 1.91
C ASP A 62 30.18 -26.18 0.46
N LEU A 63 29.78 -27.31 -0.12
CA LEU A 63 30.01 -27.59 -1.53
C LEU A 63 29.19 -26.66 -2.46
N ASP A 64 28.02 -26.16 -2.01
CA ASP A 64 27.16 -25.25 -2.80
C ASP A 64 27.86 -23.90 -2.89
N GLU A 65 28.40 -23.45 -1.76
CA GLU A 65 29.22 -22.25 -1.68
C GLU A 65 30.49 -22.37 -2.52
N GLN A 66 31.23 -23.48 -2.43
CA GLN A 66 32.44 -23.69 -3.23
C GLN A 66 32.13 -23.62 -4.73
N PHE A 67 31.06 -24.29 -5.17
CA PHE A 67 30.61 -24.23 -6.56
C PHE A 67 30.29 -22.79 -6.99
N CYS A 68 29.60 -22.01 -6.15
CA CYS A 68 29.30 -20.61 -6.44
C CYS A 68 30.57 -19.75 -6.57
N ARG A 69 31.58 -19.98 -5.72
CA ARG A 69 32.89 -19.30 -5.80
C ARG A 69 33.63 -19.62 -7.09
N GLU A 70 33.66 -20.90 -7.48
CA GLU A 70 34.28 -21.33 -8.75
C GLU A 70 33.56 -20.73 -9.96
N LEU A 71 32.22 -20.71 -9.94
CA LEU A 71 31.43 -20.10 -11.01
C LEU A 71 31.68 -18.59 -11.12
N ALA A 72 31.73 -17.89 -9.99
CA ALA A 72 32.04 -16.46 -9.96
C ALA A 72 33.40 -16.15 -10.58
N GLY A 73 34.43 -16.95 -10.25
CA GLY A 73 35.76 -16.83 -10.85
C GLY A 73 35.78 -17.09 -12.35
N ARG A 74 34.99 -18.06 -12.85
CA ARG A 74 34.86 -18.32 -14.30
C ARG A 74 34.14 -17.21 -15.06
N LEU A 75 33.16 -16.55 -14.43
CA LEU A 75 32.42 -15.45 -15.02
C LEU A 75 33.12 -14.10 -14.89
N ASP A 76 34.22 -14.03 -14.13
CA ASP A 76 34.91 -12.79 -13.77
C ASP A 76 33.96 -11.77 -13.12
N LEU A 77 33.22 -12.24 -12.11
CA LEU A 77 32.24 -11.45 -11.36
C LEU A 77 32.54 -11.47 -9.85
N PRO A 78 32.34 -10.34 -9.13
CA PRO A 78 32.42 -10.32 -7.68
C PRO A 78 31.33 -11.21 -7.07
N LEU A 79 31.66 -11.87 -5.96
CA LEU A 79 30.74 -12.73 -5.21
C LEU A 79 30.78 -12.36 -3.73
N GLU A 80 29.63 -12.01 -3.19
CA GLU A 80 29.39 -11.90 -1.75
C GLU A 80 28.77 -13.18 -1.22
N VAL A 81 29.24 -13.61 -0.06
CA VAL A 81 28.70 -14.78 0.64
C VAL A 81 28.37 -14.40 2.07
N GLU A 82 27.15 -14.70 2.50
CA GLU A 82 26.74 -14.63 3.90
C GLU A 82 26.38 -16.04 4.40
N ILE A 83 26.74 -16.32 5.66
CA ILE A 83 26.35 -17.56 6.35
C ILE A 83 25.21 -17.20 7.30
N ALA A 84 24.05 -17.81 7.08
CA ALA A 84 22.88 -17.63 7.93
C ALA A 84 22.47 -18.96 8.56
N ASP A 85 22.97 -19.24 9.76
CA ASP A 85 22.61 -20.45 10.49
C ASP A 85 21.14 -20.39 10.96
N LEU A 86 20.32 -21.30 10.44
CA LEU A 86 18.91 -21.45 10.80
C LEU A 86 18.65 -22.67 11.71
N SER A 87 19.69 -23.40 12.12
CA SER A 87 19.57 -24.66 12.88
C SER A 87 18.92 -24.51 14.26
N GLY A 88 18.93 -23.30 14.84
CA GLY A 88 18.35 -22.99 16.14
C GLY A 88 16.86 -22.60 16.15
N LEU A 89 16.19 -22.53 14.99
CA LEU A 89 14.79 -22.14 14.90
C LEU A 89 13.87 -23.34 15.13
N LYS A 90 12.88 -23.19 16.02
CA LYS A 90 11.84 -24.22 16.23
C LYS A 90 11.01 -24.37 14.95
N ASP A 91 11.00 -25.58 14.40
CA ASP A 91 10.23 -25.91 13.20
C ASP A 91 8.73 -25.86 13.50
N THR A 92 8.14 -24.72 13.18
CA THR A 92 6.69 -24.54 13.08
C THR A 92 6.36 -24.44 11.59
N PRO A 93 5.34 -25.16 11.07
CA PRO A 93 5.08 -25.22 9.64
C PRO A 93 4.98 -23.83 9.01
N GLY A 94 5.91 -23.51 8.11
CA GLY A 94 5.93 -22.27 7.33
C GLY A 94 6.76 -21.10 7.90
N ASN A 95 7.22 -21.18 9.16
CA ASN A 95 7.96 -20.08 9.78
C ASN A 95 9.43 -20.03 9.31
N ILE A 96 10.11 -21.18 9.28
CA ILE A 96 11.51 -21.28 8.81
C ILE A 96 11.66 -20.83 7.36
N GLN A 97 10.75 -21.21 6.46
CA GLN A 97 10.79 -20.78 5.05
C GLN A 97 10.58 -19.28 4.89
N SER A 98 9.64 -18.72 5.66
CA SER A 98 9.35 -17.28 5.66
C SER A 98 10.54 -16.49 6.19
N GLU A 99 11.16 -16.95 7.28
CA GLU A 99 12.35 -16.32 7.85
C GLU A 99 13.57 -16.44 6.94
N ALA A 100 13.81 -17.62 6.36
CA ALA A 100 14.88 -17.83 5.37
C ALA A 100 14.74 -16.87 4.19
N ARG A 101 13.51 -16.72 3.64
CA ARG A 101 13.22 -15.77 2.58
C ARG A 101 13.50 -14.32 2.99
N GLN A 102 13.09 -13.92 4.20
CA GLN A 102 13.33 -12.55 4.69
C GLN A 102 14.82 -12.27 4.91
N ARG A 103 15.58 -13.22 5.47
CA ARG A 103 17.03 -13.09 5.65
C ARG A 103 17.74 -12.97 4.30
N ARG A 104 17.37 -13.81 3.33
CA ARG A 104 17.88 -13.74 1.96
C ARG A 104 17.65 -12.39 1.31
N MET A 105 16.45 -11.82 1.46
CA MET A 105 16.18 -10.50 0.90
C MET A 105 17.00 -9.40 1.59
N ARG A 106 17.10 -9.42 2.93
CA ARG A 106 17.94 -8.47 3.69
C ARG A 106 19.41 -8.53 3.28
N PHE A 107 19.93 -9.74 3.05
CA PHE A 107 21.28 -9.94 2.53
C PHE A 107 21.44 -9.37 1.11
N TYR A 108 20.53 -9.68 0.19
CA TYR A 108 20.63 -9.13 -1.17
C TYR A 108 20.53 -7.59 -1.19
N GLU A 109 19.72 -7.01 -0.31
CA GLU A 109 19.64 -5.56 -0.13
C GLU A 109 20.91 -4.96 0.51
N SER A 110 21.62 -5.70 1.37
CA SER A 110 22.90 -5.24 1.93
C SER A 110 24.00 -5.25 0.87
N VAL A 111 24.05 -6.30 0.04
CA VAL A 111 24.96 -6.39 -1.11
C VAL A 111 24.64 -5.29 -2.12
N ALA A 112 23.37 -5.06 -2.42
CA ALA A 112 22.97 -4.00 -3.34
C ALA A 112 23.44 -2.62 -2.86
N ARG A 113 23.35 -2.34 -1.56
CA ARG A 113 23.90 -1.10 -0.99
C ARG A 113 25.41 -1.03 -1.04
N LYS A 114 26.12 -2.13 -0.78
CA LYS A 114 27.59 -2.20 -0.81
C LYS A 114 28.16 -1.88 -2.20
N TYR A 115 27.50 -2.36 -3.25
CA TYR A 115 27.93 -2.20 -4.65
C TYR A 115 27.17 -1.11 -5.40
N ASP A 116 26.34 -0.31 -4.70
CA ASP A 116 25.49 0.72 -5.32
C ASP A 116 24.63 0.17 -6.49
N CYS A 117 24.12 -1.05 -6.31
CA CYS A 117 23.27 -1.71 -7.30
C CYS A 117 21.85 -1.15 -7.25
N ASN A 118 21.31 -0.84 -8.43
CA ASN A 118 19.94 -0.36 -8.58
C ASN A 118 18.92 -1.51 -8.73
N LYS A 119 19.36 -2.76 -8.98
CA LYS A 119 18.47 -3.92 -9.18
C LYS A 119 18.96 -5.19 -8.48
N ILE A 120 18.01 -6.06 -8.13
CA ILE A 120 18.24 -7.41 -7.60
C ILE A 120 17.54 -8.43 -8.50
N ALA A 121 18.29 -9.29 -9.19
CA ALA A 121 17.77 -10.32 -10.08
C ALA A 121 17.64 -11.68 -9.38
N LEU A 122 16.46 -12.30 -9.51
CA LEU A 122 16.15 -13.62 -8.94
C LEU A 122 15.77 -14.61 -10.04
N GLY A 123 16.28 -15.84 -9.96
CA GLY A 123 16.04 -16.91 -10.93
C GLY A 123 14.69 -17.62 -10.80
N HIS A 124 13.59 -16.88 -10.61
CA HIS A 124 12.25 -17.47 -10.63
C HIS A 124 11.82 -17.76 -12.07
N THR A 125 11.33 -18.96 -12.33
CA THR A 125 10.98 -19.44 -13.68
C THR A 125 9.47 -19.41 -13.95
N LEU A 126 9.08 -19.79 -15.18
CA LEU A 126 7.67 -20.04 -15.52
C LEU A 126 7.05 -21.07 -14.59
N ASP A 127 7.73 -22.18 -14.33
CA ASP A 127 7.27 -23.24 -13.44
C ASP A 127 6.96 -22.72 -12.03
N ASP A 128 7.84 -21.88 -11.47
CA ASP A 128 7.61 -21.24 -10.17
C ASP A 128 6.37 -20.34 -10.18
N ASN A 129 6.11 -19.66 -11.31
CA ASN A 129 4.93 -18.84 -11.50
C ASN A 129 3.66 -19.70 -11.53
N ILE A 130 3.65 -20.78 -12.31
CA ILE A 130 2.52 -21.72 -12.41
C ILE A 130 2.20 -22.34 -11.05
N GLU A 131 3.22 -22.78 -10.31
CA GLU A 131 3.05 -23.28 -8.94
C GLU A 131 2.39 -22.24 -8.02
N THR A 132 2.80 -20.99 -8.15
CA THR A 132 2.25 -19.88 -7.36
C THR A 132 0.80 -19.62 -7.72
N ILE A 133 0.47 -19.62 -9.02
CA ILE A 133 -0.90 -19.40 -9.52
C ILE A 133 -1.81 -20.54 -9.06
N LEU A 134 -1.40 -21.80 -9.23
CA LEU A 134 -2.19 -22.95 -8.75
C LEU A 134 -2.35 -22.93 -7.23
N GLY A 135 -1.28 -22.58 -6.49
CA GLY A 135 -1.35 -22.41 -5.05
C GLY A 135 -2.32 -21.30 -4.63
N ASN A 136 -2.40 -20.21 -5.38
CA ASN A 136 -3.37 -19.13 -5.15
C ASN A 136 -4.80 -19.57 -5.48
N ILE A 137 -5.00 -20.33 -6.56
CA ILE A 137 -6.30 -20.89 -6.92
C ILE A 137 -6.83 -21.78 -5.80
N PHE A 138 -6.01 -22.71 -5.27
CA PHE A 138 -6.43 -23.61 -4.20
C PHE A 138 -6.73 -22.90 -2.88
N ARG A 139 -6.16 -21.72 -2.63
CA ARG A 139 -6.48 -20.88 -1.46
C ARG A 139 -7.73 -19.99 -1.66
N GLY A 140 -8.24 -19.90 -2.88
CA GLY A 140 -9.19 -18.88 -3.28
C GLY A 140 -8.48 -17.55 -3.57
N CYS A 141 -8.57 -17.09 -4.83
CA CYS A 141 -7.97 -15.82 -5.22
C CYS A 141 -8.81 -15.08 -6.27
N GLY A 142 -8.67 -13.75 -6.30
CA GLY A 142 -9.18 -12.91 -7.39
C GLY A 142 -8.13 -12.69 -8.48
N LEU A 143 -8.40 -11.73 -9.38
CA LEU A 143 -7.53 -11.40 -10.53
C LEU A 143 -6.07 -11.14 -10.12
N ALA A 144 -5.84 -10.44 -9.00
CA ALA A 144 -4.50 -10.16 -8.49
C ALA A 144 -3.71 -11.44 -8.16
N GLY A 145 -4.36 -12.47 -7.59
CA GLY A 145 -3.71 -13.74 -7.28
C GLY A 145 -3.51 -14.62 -8.51
N LEU A 146 -4.41 -14.54 -9.50
CA LEU A 146 -4.28 -15.20 -10.80
C LEU A 146 -3.17 -14.60 -11.67
N SER A 147 -2.84 -13.32 -11.45
CA SER A 147 -1.74 -12.61 -12.11
C SER A 147 -0.35 -13.20 -11.78
N GLY A 148 -0.28 -14.15 -10.84
CA GLY A 148 0.96 -14.83 -10.49
C GLY A 148 2.00 -13.91 -9.87
N MET A 149 3.27 -14.24 -10.07
CA MET A 149 4.38 -13.36 -9.72
C MET A 149 4.48 -12.22 -10.73
N ARG A 150 4.84 -11.02 -10.28
CA ARG A 150 5.18 -9.91 -11.18
C ARG A 150 6.62 -10.06 -11.69
N PRO A 151 6.93 -9.69 -12.94
CA PRO A 151 8.32 -9.71 -13.44
C PRO A 151 9.22 -8.71 -12.69
N TRP A 152 8.64 -7.69 -12.05
CA TRP A 152 9.36 -6.76 -11.16
C TRP A 152 8.53 -6.38 -9.92
N PHE A 153 9.22 -6.01 -8.84
CA PHE A 153 8.63 -5.43 -7.62
C PHE A 153 9.67 -4.57 -6.91
N GLY A 154 9.46 -3.24 -6.86
CA GLY A 154 10.51 -2.31 -6.44
C GLY A 154 11.75 -2.46 -7.32
N ASN A 155 12.92 -2.68 -6.71
CA ASN A 155 14.18 -2.96 -7.39
C ASN A 155 14.41 -4.45 -7.72
N ILE A 156 13.49 -5.35 -7.35
CA ILE A 156 13.62 -6.78 -7.61
C ILE A 156 13.09 -7.09 -9.01
N ILE A 157 13.88 -7.80 -9.82
CA ILE A 157 13.51 -8.29 -11.15
C ILE A 157 13.54 -9.82 -11.21
N ARG A 158 12.68 -10.42 -12.03
CA ARG A 158 12.57 -11.87 -12.28
C ARG A 158 12.70 -12.14 -13.77
N PRO A 159 13.93 -12.13 -14.31
CA PRO A 159 14.13 -12.13 -15.77
C PRO A 159 13.72 -13.43 -16.46
N LEU A 160 13.59 -14.53 -15.71
CA LEU A 160 13.27 -15.87 -16.22
C LEU A 160 11.80 -16.25 -16.07
N LEU A 161 10.92 -15.31 -15.71
CA LEU A 161 9.56 -15.64 -15.28
C LEU A 161 8.68 -16.23 -16.41
N ASP A 162 9.00 -15.98 -17.67
CA ASP A 162 8.36 -16.61 -18.84
C ASP A 162 9.22 -17.72 -19.48
N THR A 163 10.29 -18.16 -18.80
CA THR A 163 11.18 -19.22 -19.29
C THR A 163 10.86 -20.53 -18.60
N ALA A 164 10.56 -21.57 -19.39
CA ALA A 164 10.32 -22.91 -18.87
C ALA A 164 11.63 -23.52 -18.33
N LYS A 165 11.52 -24.26 -17.23
CA LYS A 165 12.68 -24.95 -16.62
C LYS A 165 13.31 -25.96 -17.58
N ALA A 166 12.51 -26.60 -18.44
CA ALA A 166 13.00 -27.51 -19.46
C ALA A 166 13.98 -26.83 -20.45
N ASP A 167 13.67 -25.61 -20.87
CA ASP A 167 14.52 -24.83 -21.78
C ASP A 167 15.84 -24.41 -21.10
N ILE A 168 15.76 -24.04 -19.82
CA ILE A 168 16.94 -23.72 -18.99
C ILE A 168 17.88 -24.92 -18.95
N LEU A 169 17.36 -26.11 -18.61
CA LEU A 169 18.15 -27.33 -18.53
C LEU A 169 18.73 -27.72 -19.89
N LEU A 170 17.96 -27.59 -20.97
CA LEU A 170 18.43 -27.85 -22.32
C LEU A 170 19.60 -26.92 -22.69
N TYR A 171 19.51 -25.64 -22.36
CA TYR A 171 20.59 -24.68 -22.59
C TYR A 171 21.84 -25.03 -21.79
N LEU A 172 21.71 -25.29 -20.49
CA LEU A 172 22.84 -25.63 -19.63
C LEU A 172 23.56 -26.89 -20.12
N ASN A 173 22.79 -27.93 -20.48
CA ASN A 173 23.32 -29.19 -21.01
C ASN A 173 24.01 -28.99 -22.36
N LYS A 174 23.39 -28.25 -23.29
CA LYS A 174 23.95 -27.96 -24.61
C LYS A 174 25.29 -27.21 -24.53
N ASN A 175 25.41 -26.29 -23.57
CA ASN A 175 26.61 -25.50 -23.36
C ASN A 175 27.58 -26.12 -22.34
N LYS A 176 27.29 -27.32 -21.82
CA LYS A 176 28.09 -28.03 -20.80
C LYS A 176 28.36 -27.17 -19.55
N ILE A 177 27.38 -26.38 -19.14
CA ILE A 177 27.46 -25.55 -17.94
C ILE A 177 27.04 -26.40 -16.75
N ALA A 178 27.94 -26.57 -15.78
CA ALA A 178 27.65 -27.30 -14.56
C ALA A 178 26.70 -26.51 -13.65
N TYR A 179 25.87 -27.23 -12.90
CA TYR A 179 24.99 -26.70 -11.85
C TYR A 179 24.79 -27.76 -10.77
N ARG A 180 24.36 -27.35 -9.57
CA ARG A 180 24.02 -28.28 -8.48
C ARG A 180 22.51 -28.51 -8.41
N ILE A 181 22.12 -29.73 -8.04
CA ILE A 181 20.72 -30.11 -7.81
C ILE A 181 20.52 -30.23 -6.30
N ASP A 182 19.57 -29.45 -5.80
CA ASP A 182 19.18 -29.46 -4.41
C ASP A 182 18.27 -30.68 -4.11
N ALA A 183 18.70 -31.56 -3.20
CA ALA A 183 17.97 -32.78 -2.84
C ALA A 183 16.63 -32.54 -2.11
N SER A 184 16.46 -31.41 -1.44
CA SER A 184 15.19 -31.05 -0.77
C SER A 184 14.07 -30.70 -1.76
N ASN A 185 14.40 -30.44 -3.02
CA ASN A 185 13.40 -30.28 -4.08
C ASN A 185 12.61 -31.58 -4.35
N LEU A 186 13.13 -32.73 -3.90
CA LEU A 186 12.49 -34.04 -4.07
C LEU A 186 11.47 -34.36 -2.96
N GLN A 187 11.48 -33.61 -1.86
CA GLN A 187 10.56 -33.81 -0.74
C GLN A 187 9.20 -33.16 -1.05
N SER A 188 8.09 -33.77 -0.63
CA SER A 188 6.72 -33.32 -0.95
C SER A 188 5.94 -32.79 0.26
N ASP A 189 6.64 -32.28 1.26
CA ASP A 189 6.04 -31.93 2.56
C ASP A 189 5.19 -30.67 2.50
N TYR A 190 5.57 -29.72 1.64
CA TYR A 190 4.89 -28.42 1.48
C TYR A 190 3.94 -28.39 0.28
N THR A 191 2.88 -27.57 0.36
CA THR A 191 1.88 -27.41 -0.71
C THR A 191 2.51 -27.14 -2.08
N ARG A 192 3.53 -26.27 -2.13
CA ARG A 192 4.26 -25.96 -3.37
C ARG A 192 4.94 -27.19 -3.97
N ASN A 193 5.59 -28.00 -3.14
CA ASN A 193 6.26 -29.22 -3.58
C ASN A 193 5.26 -30.27 -4.05
N LYS A 194 4.09 -30.40 -3.39
CA LYS A 194 3.00 -31.26 -3.87
C LYS A 194 2.49 -30.83 -5.24
N ILE A 195 2.35 -29.52 -5.46
CA ILE A 195 1.95 -28.98 -6.78
C ILE A 195 2.98 -29.39 -7.84
N ARG A 196 4.27 -29.13 -7.58
CA ARG A 196 5.38 -29.45 -8.49
C ARG A 196 5.55 -30.95 -8.77
N ASN A 197 5.59 -31.77 -7.73
CA ASN A 197 6.03 -33.16 -7.84
C ASN A 197 4.89 -34.14 -8.14
N ILE A 198 3.63 -33.76 -7.84
CA ILE A 198 2.48 -34.68 -7.94
C ILE A 198 1.42 -34.13 -8.89
N ILE A 199 0.97 -32.88 -8.68
CA ILE A 199 -0.21 -32.35 -9.37
C ILE A 199 0.13 -31.97 -10.81
N LEU A 200 1.16 -31.14 -11.01
CA LEU A 200 1.56 -30.67 -12.34
C LEU A 200 1.92 -31.81 -13.30
N PRO A 201 2.75 -32.81 -12.93
CA PRO A 201 3.06 -33.94 -13.80
C PRO A 201 1.80 -34.69 -14.24
N LYS A 202 0.87 -34.97 -13.31
CA LYS A 202 -0.40 -35.63 -13.64
C LYS A 202 -1.25 -34.81 -14.61
N ILE A 203 -1.29 -33.49 -14.48
CA ILE A 203 -2.03 -32.63 -15.41
C ILE A 203 -1.38 -32.67 -16.80
N VAL A 204 -0.05 -32.55 -16.87
CA VAL A 204 0.69 -32.62 -18.14
C VAL A 204 0.46 -33.95 -18.84
N ASP A 205 0.60 -35.06 -18.12
CA ASP A 205 0.57 -36.41 -18.69
C ASP A 205 -0.85 -36.88 -19.03
N GLN A 206 -1.85 -36.49 -18.24
CA GLN A 206 -3.19 -37.10 -18.32
C GLN A 206 -4.29 -36.15 -18.83
N ILE A 207 -4.05 -34.83 -18.85
CA ILE A 207 -5.09 -33.84 -19.13
C ILE A 207 -4.68 -32.91 -20.27
N ASN A 208 -3.58 -32.18 -20.11
CA ASN A 208 -3.15 -31.17 -21.05
C ASN A 208 -1.62 -30.98 -21.02
N PRO A 209 -0.90 -31.49 -22.05
CA PRO A 209 0.53 -31.27 -22.18
C PRO A 209 0.94 -29.80 -22.24
N GLY A 210 0.06 -28.91 -22.73
CA GLY A 210 0.27 -27.46 -22.81
C GLY A 210 -0.28 -26.67 -21.62
N VAL A 211 -0.33 -27.27 -20.42
CA VAL A 211 -0.87 -26.60 -19.23
C VAL A 211 -0.07 -25.36 -18.83
N TYR A 212 1.25 -25.37 -19.00
CA TYR A 212 2.11 -24.24 -18.62
C TYR A 212 1.76 -23.01 -19.45
N GLU A 213 1.63 -23.14 -20.77
CA GLU A 213 1.24 -22.06 -21.66
C GLU A 213 -0.20 -21.60 -21.42
N ALA A 214 -1.11 -22.54 -21.15
CA ALA A 214 -2.50 -22.22 -20.87
C ALA A 214 -2.66 -21.40 -19.58
N VAL A 215 -1.99 -21.80 -18.50
CA VAL A 215 -2.03 -21.08 -17.22
C VAL A 215 -1.26 -19.77 -17.32
N ASN A 216 -0.13 -19.72 -18.03
CA ASN A 216 0.60 -18.46 -18.24
C ASN A 216 -0.26 -17.44 -19.00
N ARG A 217 -0.93 -17.86 -20.08
CA ARG A 217 -1.84 -17.00 -20.84
C ARG A 217 -2.99 -16.47 -19.97
N LEU A 218 -3.57 -17.34 -19.13
CA LEU A 218 -4.60 -16.91 -18.17
C LEU A 218 -4.04 -15.87 -17.19
N SER A 219 -2.81 -16.05 -16.71
CA SER A 219 -2.14 -15.12 -15.81
C SER A 219 -1.95 -13.74 -16.44
N TRP A 220 -1.51 -13.70 -17.71
CA TRP A 220 -1.36 -12.46 -18.46
C TRP A 220 -2.68 -11.71 -18.63
N LEU A 221 -3.76 -12.42 -19.02
CA LEU A 221 -5.10 -11.81 -19.15
C LEU A 221 -5.63 -11.32 -17.80
N ALA A 222 -5.39 -12.08 -16.72
CA ALA A 222 -5.77 -11.66 -15.37
C ALA A 222 -4.99 -10.43 -14.91
N ALA A 223 -3.70 -10.34 -15.23
CA ALA A 223 -2.86 -9.19 -14.92
C ALA A 223 -3.31 -7.93 -15.66
N GLU A 224 -3.60 -8.03 -16.96
CA GLU A 224 -4.12 -6.93 -17.76
C GLU A 224 -5.47 -6.44 -17.22
N ALA A 225 -6.40 -7.35 -16.94
CA ALA A 225 -7.69 -7.01 -16.35
C ALA A 225 -7.53 -6.36 -14.96
N HIS A 226 -6.65 -6.91 -14.12
CA HIS A 226 -6.37 -6.35 -12.79
C HIS A 226 -5.83 -4.92 -12.89
N GLU A 227 -4.86 -4.67 -13.78
CA GLU A 227 -4.28 -3.34 -14.00
C GLU A 227 -5.33 -2.34 -14.50
N TYR A 228 -6.22 -2.76 -15.40
CA TYR A 228 -7.33 -1.93 -15.84
C TYR A 228 -8.22 -1.49 -14.67
N PHE A 229 -8.64 -2.43 -13.81
CA PHE A 229 -9.51 -2.09 -12.68
C PHE A 229 -8.82 -1.20 -11.64
N GLU A 230 -7.52 -1.40 -11.40
CA GLU A 230 -6.74 -0.53 -10.50
C GLU A 230 -6.69 0.91 -11.06
N LYS A 231 -6.33 1.08 -12.33
CA LYS A 231 -6.28 2.40 -13.00
C LYS A 231 -7.64 3.07 -13.04
N PHE A 232 -8.69 2.32 -13.39
CA PHE A 232 -10.06 2.84 -13.37
C PHE A 232 -10.44 3.32 -11.97
N SER A 233 -10.15 2.51 -10.95
CA SER A 233 -10.52 2.83 -9.57
C SER A 233 -9.80 4.06 -9.05
N ASP A 234 -8.50 4.18 -9.35
CA ASP A 234 -7.72 5.38 -9.04
C ASP A 234 -8.29 6.61 -9.74
N SER A 235 -8.52 6.54 -11.05
CA SER A 235 -9.08 7.66 -11.80
C SER A 235 -10.49 8.04 -11.32
N PHE A 236 -11.30 7.08 -10.91
CA PHE A 236 -12.64 7.34 -10.37
C PHE A 236 -12.55 8.06 -9.03
N LEU A 237 -11.73 7.55 -8.10
CA LEU A 237 -11.55 8.16 -6.78
C LEU A 237 -10.99 9.58 -6.92
N ASP A 238 -9.97 9.78 -7.76
CA ASP A 238 -9.33 11.08 -7.92
C ASP A 238 -10.28 12.13 -8.54
N ARG A 239 -11.24 11.70 -9.39
CA ARG A 239 -12.19 12.61 -10.06
C ARG A 239 -13.45 12.86 -9.24
N HIS A 240 -14.00 11.84 -8.60
CA HIS A 240 -15.34 11.88 -8.02
C HIS A 240 -15.34 11.89 -6.50
N SER A 241 -14.26 11.46 -5.84
CA SER A 241 -14.22 11.45 -4.36
C SER A 241 -13.63 12.74 -3.79
N SER A 242 -13.97 13.00 -2.54
CA SER A 242 -13.32 14.03 -1.72
C SER A 242 -12.74 13.39 -0.46
N TYR A 243 -11.87 14.13 0.23
CA TYR A 243 -11.15 13.63 1.40
C TYR A 243 -11.44 14.48 2.62
N SER A 244 -11.67 13.83 3.76
CA SER A 244 -11.84 14.53 5.04
C SER A 244 -10.50 15.10 5.56
N LEU A 245 -10.56 15.81 6.70
CA LEU A 245 -9.35 16.33 7.37
C LEU A 245 -8.37 15.20 7.74
N GLN A 246 -8.89 14.03 8.11
CA GLN A 246 -8.10 12.82 8.42
C GLN A 246 -7.88 11.91 7.20
N ASN A 247 -8.07 12.43 5.99
CA ASN A 247 -7.91 11.71 4.71
C ASN A 247 -8.89 10.53 4.53
N ASN A 248 -10.02 10.51 5.23
CA ASN A 248 -11.08 9.53 4.96
C ASN A 248 -11.73 9.80 3.60
N ILE A 249 -12.17 8.75 2.91
CA ILE A 249 -12.65 8.83 1.52
C ILE A 249 -14.15 9.05 1.52
N ILE A 250 -14.60 10.06 0.80
CA ILE A 250 -16.01 10.44 0.66
C ILE A 250 -16.40 10.31 -0.81
N ILE A 251 -17.25 9.34 -1.13
CA ILE A 251 -17.68 9.03 -2.49
C ILE A 251 -19.15 9.48 -2.66
N PRO A 252 -19.48 10.37 -3.60
CA PRO A 252 -20.86 10.73 -3.89
C PRO A 252 -21.71 9.51 -4.21
N LEU A 253 -22.89 9.42 -3.59
CA LEU A 253 -23.76 8.24 -3.69
C LEU A 253 -24.28 8.05 -5.12
N ALA A 254 -24.56 9.15 -5.83
CA ALA A 254 -25.00 9.12 -7.22
C ALA A 254 -23.95 8.48 -8.14
N GLU A 255 -22.69 8.89 -8.00
CA GLU A 255 -21.55 8.37 -8.78
C GLU A 255 -21.32 6.89 -8.47
N PHE A 256 -21.33 6.50 -7.19
CA PHE A 256 -21.15 5.10 -6.80
C PHE A 256 -22.30 4.22 -7.30
N THR A 257 -23.55 4.70 -7.22
CA THR A 257 -24.73 3.92 -7.60
C THR A 257 -24.78 3.64 -9.09
N ALA A 258 -24.31 4.58 -9.92
CA ALA A 258 -24.24 4.47 -11.37
C ALA A 258 -23.26 3.39 -11.88
N LEU A 259 -22.36 2.90 -11.02
CA LEU A 259 -21.39 1.87 -11.37
C LEU A 259 -22.00 0.46 -11.37
N ASP A 260 -21.51 -0.38 -12.28
CA ASP A 260 -21.77 -1.82 -12.23
C ASP A 260 -21.19 -2.46 -10.97
N LYS A 261 -21.78 -3.59 -10.54
CA LYS A 261 -21.37 -4.31 -9.32
C LYS A 261 -19.87 -4.63 -9.29
N ILE A 262 -19.29 -4.98 -10.45
CA ILE A 262 -17.85 -5.27 -10.55
C ILE A 262 -17.00 -4.03 -10.24
N LEU A 263 -17.37 -2.87 -10.77
CA LEU A 263 -16.66 -1.62 -10.54
C LEU A 263 -16.82 -1.16 -9.10
N LYS A 264 -18.03 -1.23 -8.52
CA LYS A 264 -18.28 -0.96 -7.09
C LYS A 264 -17.33 -1.75 -6.19
N ARG A 265 -17.14 -3.05 -6.47
CA ARG A 265 -16.21 -3.91 -5.72
C ARG A 265 -14.77 -3.41 -5.81
N HIS A 266 -14.32 -3.05 -7.01
CA HIS A 266 -12.96 -2.54 -7.20
C HIS A 266 -12.75 -1.16 -6.56
N ILE A 267 -13.74 -0.27 -6.60
CA ILE A 267 -13.70 1.02 -5.88
C ILE A 267 -13.57 0.81 -4.37
N LEU A 268 -14.36 -0.08 -3.77
CA LEU A 268 -14.26 -0.37 -2.33
C LEU A 268 -12.91 -0.98 -1.97
N LYS A 269 -12.46 -1.99 -2.71
CA LYS A 269 -11.13 -2.60 -2.53
C LYS A 269 -10.01 -1.56 -2.60
N ARG A 270 -10.04 -0.70 -3.63
CA ARG A 270 -9.02 0.33 -3.82
C ARG A 270 -9.05 1.40 -2.73
N SER A 271 -10.24 1.74 -2.24
CA SER A 271 -10.41 2.68 -1.12
C SER A 271 -9.82 2.12 0.18
N ILE A 272 -10.03 0.83 0.45
CA ILE A 272 -9.44 0.12 1.58
C ILE A 272 -7.92 0.12 1.47
N GLU A 273 -7.36 -0.22 0.31
CA GLU A 273 -5.91 -0.20 0.08
C GLU A 273 -5.28 1.17 0.33
N LYS A 274 -5.91 2.25 -0.17
CA LYS A 274 -5.44 3.63 0.04
C LYS A 274 -5.45 4.03 1.54
N LEU A 275 -6.37 3.50 2.36
CA LEU A 275 -6.52 3.86 3.78
C LEU A 275 -5.81 2.91 4.76
N SER A 276 -5.61 1.64 4.39
CA SER A 276 -4.93 0.64 5.21
C SER A 276 -3.42 0.85 5.23
N GLY A 277 -2.82 1.37 4.15
CA GLY A 277 -1.38 1.60 4.04
C GLY A 277 -0.51 0.32 4.04
N ASN A 278 -1.11 -0.85 4.27
CA ASN A 278 -0.49 -2.17 4.28
C ASN A 278 -1.30 -3.17 3.43
N GLU A 279 -0.63 -3.89 2.52
CA GLU A 279 -1.24 -4.96 1.72
C GLU A 279 -1.71 -6.17 2.54
N ARG A 280 -1.25 -6.30 3.79
CA ARG A 280 -1.61 -7.42 4.68
C ARG A 280 -2.95 -7.23 5.39
N ASP A 281 -3.51 -6.02 5.37
CA ASP A 281 -4.78 -5.66 6.01
C ASP A 281 -5.93 -5.54 5.00
N ILE A 282 -5.76 -6.09 3.78
CA ILE A 282 -6.80 -6.08 2.75
C ILE A 282 -7.95 -6.98 3.23
N ALA A 283 -9.12 -6.37 3.37
CA ALA A 283 -10.38 -7.02 3.69
C ALA A 283 -10.55 -8.33 2.89
N ALA A 284 -10.93 -9.41 3.57
CA ALA A 284 -11.32 -10.64 2.90
C ALA A 284 -12.40 -10.33 1.85
N PHE A 285 -12.41 -11.07 0.74
CA PHE A 285 -13.40 -10.91 -0.34
C PHE A 285 -14.83 -10.82 0.21
N ASP A 286 -15.15 -11.66 1.20
CA ASP A 286 -16.46 -11.73 1.84
C ASP A 286 -16.84 -10.43 2.55
N ILE A 287 -15.88 -9.71 3.13
CA ILE A 287 -16.12 -8.43 3.79
C ILE A 287 -16.53 -7.39 2.76
N ILE A 288 -15.78 -7.28 1.66
CA ILE A 288 -16.11 -6.34 0.58
C ILE A 288 -17.47 -6.68 -0.03
N ASP A 289 -17.75 -7.95 -0.30
CA ASP A 289 -19.02 -8.37 -0.90
C ASP A 289 -20.20 -8.11 0.05
N SER A 290 -20.03 -8.31 1.36
CA SER A 290 -21.04 -7.96 2.36
C SER A 290 -21.35 -6.46 2.43
N ALA A 291 -20.34 -5.63 2.18
CA ALA A 291 -20.46 -4.17 2.19
C ALA A 291 -20.97 -3.58 0.86
N LEU A 292 -21.01 -4.36 -0.24
CA LEU A 292 -21.36 -3.86 -1.56
C LEU A 292 -22.73 -3.19 -1.62
N ASN A 293 -23.70 -3.72 -0.89
CA ASN A 293 -25.09 -3.24 -0.94
C ASN A 293 -25.37 -2.13 0.08
N ILE A 294 -24.36 -1.60 0.78
CA ILE A 294 -24.58 -0.55 1.78
C ILE A 294 -25.19 0.72 1.16
N TYR A 295 -25.00 0.97 -0.14
CA TYR A 295 -25.64 2.10 -0.83
C TYR A 295 -27.16 1.97 -0.90
N GLU A 296 -27.74 0.78 -0.69
CA GLU A 296 -29.18 0.51 -0.71
C GLU A 296 -29.83 0.59 0.67
N THR A 297 -29.04 0.59 1.75
CA THR A 297 -29.57 0.56 3.13
C THR A 297 -30.09 1.94 3.57
N PRO A 298 -30.73 2.08 4.74
CA PRO A 298 -31.07 3.40 5.27
C PRO A 298 -29.84 4.29 5.51
N THR A 299 -30.06 5.61 5.54
CA THR A 299 -29.02 6.58 5.91
C THR A 299 -28.57 6.36 7.36
N GLY A 300 -27.25 6.41 7.58
CA GLY A 300 -26.61 6.16 8.87
C GLY A 300 -26.22 4.70 9.10
N THR A 301 -26.59 3.77 8.21
CA THR A 301 -26.11 2.38 8.26
C THR A 301 -24.59 2.34 8.11
N ARG A 302 -23.95 1.45 8.88
CA ARG A 302 -22.51 1.21 8.87
C ARG A 302 -22.21 -0.26 8.64
N ALA A 303 -21.09 -0.54 7.99
CA ALA A 303 -20.52 -1.87 7.87
C ALA A 303 -19.01 -1.84 8.16
N ASP A 304 -18.50 -2.95 8.71
CA ASP A 304 -17.07 -3.17 8.94
C ASP A 304 -16.40 -3.59 7.64
N LEU A 305 -15.25 -2.97 7.33
CA LEU A 305 -14.43 -3.30 6.16
C LEU A 305 -13.14 -4.07 6.53
N GLY A 306 -12.97 -4.47 7.78
CA GLY A 306 -11.74 -5.08 8.29
C GLY A 306 -10.63 -4.05 8.50
N GLY A 307 -9.58 -4.44 9.22
CA GLY A 307 -8.42 -3.57 9.46
C GLY A 307 -8.74 -2.28 10.22
N GLY A 308 -9.86 -2.25 10.97
CA GLY A 308 -10.36 -1.05 11.66
C GLY A 308 -10.97 0.01 10.75
N LEU A 309 -11.25 -0.31 9.48
CA LEU A 309 -11.96 0.56 8.56
C LEU A 309 -13.46 0.26 8.59
N MET A 310 -14.25 1.31 8.40
CA MET A 310 -15.70 1.26 8.35
C MET A 310 -16.19 1.96 7.09
N ILE A 311 -17.37 1.59 6.62
CA ILE A 311 -18.13 2.34 5.62
C ILE A 311 -19.47 2.78 6.22
N GLU A 312 -19.85 4.04 5.99
CA GLU A 312 -21.14 4.61 6.38
C GLU A 312 -21.88 5.10 5.13
N LYS A 313 -23.16 4.76 5.01
CA LYS A 313 -24.06 5.46 4.07
C LYS A 313 -24.54 6.76 4.69
N ALA A 314 -24.05 7.89 4.21
CA ALA A 314 -24.61 9.20 4.48
C ALA A 314 -25.78 9.52 3.52
N SER A 315 -26.38 10.70 3.65
CA SER A 315 -27.54 11.08 2.83
C SER A 315 -27.20 11.16 1.33
N GLU A 316 -26.01 11.66 0.99
CA GLU A 316 -25.60 11.93 -0.39
C GLU A 316 -24.24 11.30 -0.74
N SER A 317 -23.64 10.53 0.18
CA SER A 317 -22.32 9.94 0.00
C SER A 317 -22.16 8.61 0.73
N LEU A 318 -21.19 7.83 0.30
CA LEU A 318 -20.58 6.77 1.10
C LEU A 318 -19.29 7.33 1.71
N VAL A 319 -19.10 7.09 3.01
CA VAL A 319 -17.89 7.52 3.72
C VAL A 319 -17.13 6.29 4.17
N ILE A 320 -15.90 6.15 3.70
CA ILE A 320 -14.98 5.09 4.10
C ILE A 320 -13.96 5.72 5.03
N PHE A 321 -13.93 5.27 6.28
CA PHE A 321 -13.21 5.95 7.33
C PHE A 321 -12.63 5.01 8.37
N ARG A 322 -11.60 5.50 9.08
CA ARG A 322 -11.15 4.88 10.33
C ARG A 322 -11.83 5.61 11.50
N PRO A 323 -12.58 4.91 12.37
CA PRO A 323 -13.18 5.54 13.53
C PRO A 323 -12.11 6.20 14.40
N VAL A 324 -12.34 7.47 14.73
CA VAL A 324 -11.46 8.23 15.63
C VAL A 324 -11.87 7.94 17.07
N GLY A 325 -10.89 7.59 17.90
CA GLY A 325 -11.09 7.52 19.35
C GLY A 325 -11.38 8.89 19.97
N ARG A 326 -11.56 8.89 21.29
CA ARG A 326 -11.67 10.12 22.06
C ARG A 326 -10.34 10.88 22.02
N ILE A 327 -10.39 12.14 21.62
CA ILE A 327 -9.27 13.06 21.61
C ILE A 327 -9.32 13.93 22.86
N GLU A 328 -8.19 14.07 23.53
CA GLU A 328 -8.05 15.02 24.64
C GLU A 328 -8.06 16.47 24.14
N PRO A 329 -8.70 17.40 24.89
CA PRO A 329 -8.66 18.83 24.58
C PRO A 329 -7.23 19.35 24.50
N THR A 330 -6.99 20.25 23.55
CA THR A 330 -5.73 21.00 23.43
C THR A 330 -5.98 22.44 23.83
N PHE A 331 -5.32 22.91 24.89
CA PHE A 331 -5.34 24.32 25.24
C PHE A 331 -4.47 25.11 24.26
N VAL A 332 -5.00 26.23 23.76
CA VAL A 332 -4.35 27.04 22.72
C VAL A 332 -4.11 28.46 23.20
N THR A 333 -3.12 29.11 22.59
CA THR A 333 -2.81 30.52 22.86
C THR A 333 -3.11 31.37 21.62
N ILE A 334 -3.73 32.53 21.85
CA ILE A 334 -4.08 33.52 20.84
C ILE A 334 -3.70 34.91 21.39
N PRO A 335 -2.85 35.71 20.70
CA PRO A 335 -2.24 35.45 19.40
C PRO A 335 -1.12 34.40 19.41
N GLY A 336 -0.71 33.94 18.23
CA GLY A 336 0.38 32.97 18.06
C GLY A 336 -0.03 31.73 17.25
N LYS A 337 0.77 30.67 17.41
CA LYS A 337 0.60 29.39 16.72
C LYS A 337 0.43 28.27 17.75
N SER A 338 -0.54 27.40 17.55
CA SER A 338 -0.79 26.24 18.40
C SER A 338 -0.94 24.98 17.55
N ILE A 339 -0.20 23.93 17.88
CA ILE A 339 -0.27 22.63 17.19
C ILE A 339 -1.44 21.82 17.77
N LEU A 340 -2.40 21.50 16.93
CA LEU A 340 -3.53 20.62 17.23
C LEU A 340 -3.16 19.19 16.83
N GLN A 341 -2.28 18.54 17.62
CA GLN A 341 -1.68 17.24 17.27
C GLN A 341 -2.73 16.20 16.89
N SER A 342 -3.80 16.12 17.67
CA SER A 342 -4.86 15.12 17.50
C SER A 342 -5.72 15.33 16.25
N PHE A 343 -5.68 16.52 15.65
CA PHE A 343 -6.36 16.85 14.39
C PHE A 343 -5.39 16.96 13.21
N ASN A 344 -4.07 16.87 13.46
CA ASN A 344 -3.02 17.14 12.48
C ASN A 344 -3.14 18.54 11.83
N LEU A 345 -3.51 19.53 12.63
CA LEU A 345 -3.69 20.93 12.20
C LEU A 345 -2.76 21.88 12.97
N MET A 346 -2.39 22.98 12.35
CA MET A 346 -1.78 24.14 12.99
C MET A 346 -2.83 25.25 13.04
N LEU A 347 -3.18 25.69 14.24
CA LEU A 347 -3.98 26.90 14.44
C LEU A 347 -3.03 28.10 14.48
N ASN A 348 -3.24 29.03 13.56
CA ASN A 348 -2.51 30.28 13.50
C ASN A 348 -3.44 31.45 13.84
N SER A 349 -2.89 32.46 14.49
CA SER A 349 -3.64 33.64 14.89
C SER A 349 -2.82 34.92 14.85
N GLU A 350 -3.46 36.00 14.38
CA GLU A 350 -2.87 37.34 14.28
C GLU A 350 -3.89 38.38 14.77
N VAL A 351 -3.48 39.23 15.71
CA VAL A 351 -4.32 40.27 16.30
C VAL A 351 -3.98 41.62 15.68
N GLY A 352 -5.00 42.40 15.34
CA GLY A 352 -4.84 43.73 14.77
C GLY A 352 -6.02 44.66 15.06
N SER A 353 -5.84 45.95 14.77
CA SER A 353 -6.93 46.94 14.80
C SER A 353 -7.93 46.68 13.67
N VAL A 354 -9.23 46.88 13.96
CA VAL A 354 -10.31 46.68 12.98
C VAL A 354 -10.16 47.63 11.79
N ALA A 355 -9.93 47.11 10.58
CA ALA A 355 -10.06 47.88 9.35
C ALA A 355 -11.56 48.03 8.97
N PRO A 356 -11.99 49.16 8.37
CA PRO A 356 -13.41 49.49 8.16
C PRO A 356 -14.15 48.58 7.16
N GLU A 357 -13.43 47.78 6.36
CA GLU A 357 -14.02 46.79 5.46
C GLU A 357 -13.84 45.38 6.04
N VAL A 358 -14.81 44.93 6.84
CA VAL A 358 -14.93 43.52 7.24
C VAL A 358 -15.22 42.71 5.98
N ARG A 359 -14.18 42.25 5.29
CA ARG A 359 -14.31 41.32 4.17
C ARG A 359 -14.67 39.96 4.73
N HIS A 360 -15.87 39.48 4.41
CA HIS A 360 -16.20 38.07 4.58
C HIS A 360 -15.17 37.22 3.84
N LEU A 361 -14.42 36.41 4.58
CA LEU A 361 -13.51 35.44 3.99
C LEU A 361 -14.37 34.34 3.37
N LYS A 362 -14.10 33.99 2.10
CA LYS A 362 -14.79 32.88 1.41
C LYS A 362 -14.32 31.49 1.87
N ASP A 363 -13.33 31.43 2.74
CA ASP A 363 -12.65 30.23 3.20
C ASP A 363 -13.04 29.95 4.64
N ASN A 364 -13.86 28.93 4.88
CA ASN A 364 -14.35 28.60 6.23
C ASN A 364 -13.25 28.08 7.17
N PHE A 365 -12.04 27.83 6.66
CA PHE A 365 -10.85 27.56 7.47
C PHE A 365 -10.11 28.84 7.91
N LYS A 366 -10.65 30.02 7.56
CA LYS A 366 -10.14 31.33 7.95
C LYS A 366 -11.28 32.21 8.45
N VAL A 367 -11.18 32.68 9.69
CA VAL A 367 -12.24 33.49 10.30
C VAL A 367 -11.66 34.73 10.96
N ILE A 368 -12.52 35.73 11.15
CA ILE A 368 -12.18 36.91 11.95
C ILE A 368 -13.18 36.98 13.10
N LEU A 369 -12.65 37.00 14.32
CA LEU A 369 -13.43 37.10 15.55
C LEU A 369 -13.09 38.39 16.28
N ASP A 370 -14.00 38.83 17.13
CA ASP A 370 -13.75 39.90 18.09
C ASP A 370 -12.77 39.39 19.16
N TYR A 371 -11.56 39.96 19.15
CA TYR A 371 -10.50 39.54 20.08
C TYR A 371 -10.85 39.94 21.52
N ASP A 372 -11.58 41.03 21.71
CA ASP A 372 -11.98 41.49 23.04
C ASP A 372 -12.98 40.54 23.71
N LYS A 373 -13.67 39.71 22.92
CA LYS A 373 -14.62 38.68 23.40
C LYS A 373 -13.96 37.32 23.65
N LEU A 374 -12.72 37.10 23.21
CA LEU A 374 -11.95 35.87 23.43
C LEU A 374 -11.09 35.95 24.71
N LYS A 375 -11.63 36.55 25.78
CA LYS A 375 -10.95 36.73 27.06
C LYS A 375 -11.30 35.57 27.98
N GLY A 376 -10.55 34.47 27.86
CA GLY A 376 -10.80 33.26 28.63
C GLY A 376 -9.81 32.13 28.31
N GLU A 377 -10.05 30.98 28.93
CA GLU A 377 -9.33 29.76 28.59
C GLU A 377 -9.79 29.28 27.21
N LEU A 378 -8.83 29.11 26.31
CA LEU A 378 -9.10 28.67 24.95
C LEU A 378 -8.74 27.20 24.81
N GLU A 379 -9.72 26.38 24.43
CA GLU A 379 -9.53 24.96 24.19
C GLU A 379 -9.98 24.59 22.77
N VAL A 380 -9.28 23.64 22.16
CA VAL A 380 -9.72 22.97 20.93
C VAL A 380 -9.97 21.51 21.23
N ARG A 381 -11.18 21.03 20.92
CA ARG A 381 -11.57 19.62 21.18
C ARG A 381 -12.61 19.11 20.20
N GLN A 382 -12.92 17.83 20.32
CA GLN A 382 -14.01 17.20 19.57
C GLN A 382 -15.38 17.65 20.06
N PHE A 383 -16.34 17.54 19.15
CA PHE A 383 -17.77 17.58 19.42
C PHE A 383 -18.19 16.57 20.50
N ARG A 384 -19.08 16.99 21.39
CA ARG A 384 -19.79 16.14 22.35
C ARG A 384 -21.29 16.19 22.09
N GLU A 385 -21.93 15.03 22.16
CA GLU A 385 -23.37 14.95 21.90
C GLU A 385 -24.18 15.77 22.91
N GLY A 386 -25.19 16.50 22.43
CA GLY A 386 -26.02 17.37 23.26
C GLY A 386 -25.57 18.82 23.34
N GLU A 387 -24.44 19.20 22.74
CA GLU A 387 -23.95 20.57 22.73
C GLU A 387 -24.78 21.52 21.85
N TYR A 388 -24.79 22.80 22.23
CA TYR A 388 -25.46 23.88 21.52
C TYR A 388 -24.47 25.01 21.26
N PHE A 389 -24.69 25.72 20.16
CA PHE A 389 -24.03 27.00 19.91
C PHE A 389 -24.99 27.92 19.16
N ARG A 390 -24.66 29.20 19.00
CA ARG A 390 -25.47 30.15 18.23
C ARG A 390 -24.73 30.48 16.93
N PRO A 391 -25.06 29.85 15.79
CA PRO A 391 -24.42 30.17 14.51
C PRO A 391 -24.58 31.64 14.14
N LEU A 392 -23.61 32.18 13.40
CA LEU A 392 -23.66 33.56 12.91
C LEU A 392 -25.01 33.90 12.26
N GLY A 393 -25.61 35.01 12.68
CA GLY A 393 -26.91 35.50 12.19
C GLY A 393 -28.14 34.86 12.84
N MET A 394 -28.00 33.81 13.66
CA MET A 394 -29.14 33.21 14.36
C MET A 394 -29.45 33.89 15.69
N MET A 395 -30.74 34.12 15.99
CA MET A 395 -31.16 34.70 17.27
C MET A 395 -31.12 33.70 18.44
N LYS A 396 -31.47 32.44 18.19
CA LYS A 396 -31.55 31.38 19.22
C LYS A 396 -30.40 30.37 19.05
N PRO A 397 -29.91 29.77 20.15
CA PRO A 397 -28.99 28.64 20.07
C PRO A 397 -29.59 27.47 19.28
N LYS A 398 -28.73 26.73 18.60
CA LYS A 398 -29.05 25.53 17.83
C LYS A 398 -28.21 24.37 18.35
N LYS A 399 -28.80 23.18 18.42
CA LYS A 399 -28.07 21.97 18.75
C LYS A 399 -27.02 21.70 17.67
N LEU A 400 -25.79 21.42 18.07
CA LEU A 400 -24.68 21.25 17.14
C LEU A 400 -24.90 20.02 16.22
N SER A 401 -25.59 18.98 16.70
CA SER A 401 -26.02 17.86 15.84
C SER A 401 -26.94 18.29 14.71
N ASP A 402 -27.87 19.22 14.98
CA ASP A 402 -28.86 19.69 14.01
C ASP A 402 -28.21 20.67 13.05
N PHE A 403 -27.23 21.44 13.52
CA PHE A 403 -26.36 22.22 12.64
C PHE A 403 -25.62 21.32 11.63
N PHE A 404 -25.02 20.23 12.09
CA PHE A 404 -24.36 19.27 11.19
C PHE A 404 -25.33 18.59 10.22
N ILE A 405 -26.57 18.31 10.64
CA ILE A 405 -27.60 17.76 9.76
C ILE A 405 -27.92 18.75 8.63
N ASP A 406 -28.16 20.02 8.95
CA ASP A 406 -28.47 21.05 7.94
C ASP A 406 -27.30 21.27 6.97
N ARG A 407 -26.06 21.17 7.47
CA ARG A 407 -24.84 21.23 6.66
C ARG A 407 -24.54 19.92 5.91
N LYS A 408 -25.39 18.89 6.06
CA LYS A 408 -25.22 17.55 5.49
C LYS A 408 -23.88 16.89 5.84
N VAL A 409 -23.33 17.20 7.02
CA VAL A 409 -22.08 16.60 7.51
C VAL A 409 -22.34 15.15 7.92
N PRO A 410 -21.68 14.17 7.25
CA PRO A 410 -21.81 12.75 7.58
C PRO A 410 -21.48 12.47 9.05
N ARG A 411 -22.20 11.53 9.67
CA ARG A 411 -22.02 11.24 11.11
C ARG A 411 -20.61 10.73 11.40
N ALA A 412 -20.05 9.95 10.48
CA ALA A 412 -18.68 9.47 10.54
C ALA A 412 -17.63 10.59 10.71
N LEU A 413 -17.87 11.78 10.13
CA LEU A 413 -16.90 12.87 10.07
C LEU A 413 -17.06 13.91 11.18
N ARG A 414 -18.18 13.91 11.92
CA ARG A 414 -18.47 14.95 12.94
C ARG A 414 -17.44 14.99 14.06
N MET A 415 -16.85 13.85 14.41
CA MET A 415 -15.79 13.75 15.43
C MET A 415 -14.42 14.21 14.92
N GLU A 416 -14.26 14.45 13.61
CA GLU A 416 -13.04 15.02 13.03
C GLU A 416 -13.07 16.55 13.01
N ILE A 417 -14.25 17.16 13.11
CA ILE A 417 -14.42 18.61 13.09
C ILE A 417 -13.99 19.17 14.46
N PRO A 418 -12.89 19.94 14.53
CA PRO A 418 -12.46 20.55 15.77
C PRO A 418 -13.39 21.72 16.14
N LEU A 419 -13.61 21.90 17.43
CA LEU A 419 -14.31 23.04 17.99
C LEU A 419 -13.31 23.90 18.75
N LEU A 420 -13.24 25.20 18.44
CA LEU A 420 -12.56 26.18 19.28
C LEU A 420 -13.56 26.74 20.29
N LEU A 421 -13.25 26.61 21.58
CA LEU A 421 -14.04 27.14 22.68
C LEU A 421 -13.28 28.21 23.44
N CYS A 422 -14.02 29.16 24.01
CA CYS A 422 -13.53 30.15 24.95
C CYS A 422 -14.37 30.05 26.22
N SER A 423 -13.74 29.67 27.34
CA SER A 423 -14.40 29.47 28.64
C SER A 423 -15.62 28.54 28.56
N GLY A 424 -15.53 27.47 27.76
CA GLY A 424 -16.60 26.48 27.57
C GLY A 424 -17.67 26.83 26.53
N GLU A 425 -17.66 28.05 25.98
CA GLU A 425 -18.55 28.47 24.90
C GLU A 425 -17.90 28.25 23.53
N ILE A 426 -18.63 27.68 22.57
CA ILE A 426 -18.11 27.46 21.21
C ILE A 426 -17.94 28.82 20.52
N ALA A 427 -16.70 29.15 20.17
CA ALA A 427 -16.34 30.33 19.39
C ALA A 427 -16.35 30.06 17.89
N TRP A 428 -15.88 28.88 17.48
CA TRP A 428 -15.77 28.50 16.07
C TRP A 428 -15.87 26.99 15.90
N VAL A 429 -16.78 26.54 15.03
CA VAL A 429 -16.79 25.18 14.49
C VAL A 429 -15.85 25.19 13.28
N ILE A 430 -14.64 24.66 13.44
CA ILE A 430 -13.54 24.87 12.49
C ILE A 430 -13.88 24.26 11.13
N GLY A 431 -13.79 25.07 10.07
CA GLY A 431 -14.18 24.68 8.70
C GLY A 431 -15.67 24.85 8.39
N GLU A 432 -16.49 25.22 9.37
CA GLU A 432 -17.94 25.34 9.21
C GLU A 432 -18.46 26.77 9.46
N GLU A 433 -18.54 27.23 10.71
CA GLU A 433 -19.19 28.49 11.06
C GLU A 433 -18.72 29.03 12.42
N ILE A 434 -18.64 30.36 12.53
CA ILE A 434 -18.38 31.03 13.81
C ILE A 434 -19.65 31.16 14.66
N SER A 435 -19.46 31.35 15.95
CA SER A 435 -20.56 31.69 16.86
C SER A 435 -20.88 33.18 16.82
N GLU A 436 -22.17 33.50 16.75
CA GLU A 436 -22.74 34.85 16.80
C GLU A 436 -22.23 35.67 18.00
N GLN A 437 -21.86 35.00 19.09
CA GLN A 437 -21.34 35.66 20.30
C GLN A 437 -19.96 36.30 20.05
N PHE A 438 -19.14 35.74 19.16
CA PHE A 438 -17.75 36.15 18.93
C PHE A 438 -17.57 36.94 17.63
N LYS A 439 -18.66 37.33 16.96
CA LYS A 439 -18.61 38.14 15.75
C LYS A 439 -18.07 39.54 16.02
N LEU A 440 -17.55 40.17 14.97
CA LEU A 440 -17.26 41.59 14.96
C LEU A 440 -18.57 42.40 15.05
N ASP A 441 -18.56 43.45 15.84
CA ASP A 441 -19.62 44.44 15.91
C ASP A 441 -19.08 45.86 16.07
N ARG A 442 -19.96 46.85 16.25
CA ARG A 442 -19.58 48.26 16.36
C ARG A 442 -18.74 48.59 17.60
N THR A 443 -18.72 47.70 18.58
CA THR A 443 -17.96 47.85 19.83
C THR A 443 -16.59 47.18 19.79
N THR A 444 -16.31 46.38 18.75
CA THR A 444 -15.03 45.69 18.59
C THR A 444 -13.88 46.69 18.43
N ARG A 445 -12.87 46.60 19.30
CA ARG A 445 -11.65 47.44 19.23
C ARG A 445 -10.51 46.68 18.58
N GLN A 446 -10.37 45.40 18.92
CA GLN A 446 -9.37 44.51 18.34
C GLN A 446 -10.04 43.31 17.69
N ALA A 447 -9.54 42.94 16.51
CA ALA A 447 -9.95 41.73 15.81
C ALA A 447 -8.81 40.71 15.84
N VAL A 448 -9.16 39.43 15.86
CA VAL A 448 -8.21 38.36 15.62
C VAL A 448 -8.58 37.62 14.35
N LYS A 449 -7.60 37.47 13.47
CA LYS A 449 -7.68 36.58 12.32
C LYS A 449 -7.17 35.21 12.72
N LEU A 450 -7.99 34.19 12.54
CA LEU A 450 -7.65 32.78 12.79
C LEU A 450 -7.63 32.01 11.48
N TRP A 451 -6.67 31.11 11.31
CA TRP A 451 -6.70 30.15 10.23
C TRP A 451 -6.06 28.82 10.63
N VAL A 452 -6.53 27.74 10.01
CA VAL A 452 -5.94 26.41 10.18
C VAL A 452 -5.29 25.92 8.90
N GLU A 453 -4.19 25.20 9.04
CA GLU A 453 -3.48 24.53 7.95
C GLU A 453 -3.07 23.11 8.39
N LYS A 454 -3.00 22.15 7.45
CA LYS A 454 -2.50 20.81 7.76
C LYS A 454 -1.03 20.92 8.17
N VAL A 455 -0.64 20.20 9.22
CA VAL A 455 0.77 20.07 9.57
C VAL A 455 1.44 19.21 8.49
N VAL A 456 2.24 19.84 7.63
CA VAL A 456 3.09 19.11 6.67
C VAL A 456 4.19 18.45 7.49
N ARG A 457 4.17 17.12 7.56
CA ARG A 457 5.33 16.38 8.05
C ARG A 457 6.35 16.37 6.91
N ASP A 458 7.43 17.14 7.04
CA ASP A 458 8.59 16.94 6.18
C ASP A 458 9.05 15.49 6.32
N GLY A 459 8.99 14.73 5.21
CA GLY A 459 9.60 13.41 5.06
C GLY A 459 8.65 12.21 5.07
N LYS A 460 8.08 11.88 3.90
CA LYS A 460 8.26 10.60 3.19
C LYS A 460 7.50 10.58 1.88
#